data_AF-A0A4R0XY80-F1
#
_entry.id   AF-A0A4R0XY80-F1
#
_cell.length_a   1.000
_cell.length_b   1.000
_cell.length_c   1.000
_cell.angle_alpha   90.00
_cell.angle_beta   90.00
_cell.angle_gamma   90.00
#
_symmetry.space_group_name_H-M   'P 1'
#
loop_
_entity.id
_entity.type
_entity.pdbx_description
1 polymer ?
#
loop_
_entity_poly.entity_id
_entity_poly.type
_entity_poly.pdbx_seq_one_letter_code
_entity_poly.pdbx_strand_id
1 'polypeptide(L)'
;MNKETTKENVNEKSLTKDKKSFKDRIKDNFKITIHEIVLAGILIGLFIISGLFISIKLQGIMDIGITFVFLIMFGLIFGPIKGVFFALIADTITLALGTYGIGAWMWEYEIMTVGIPLMAWAFKYLFTIKQKYWWISMVAINSITIIGIFIVILISSNNPLLQTASRRNYNFDGNTQIMIYCMAGFLFLIELIMFIVYGFKKNDNLKLVISITTLVAMIIIIWIWIWGPIAYVRFLQRLANQGYSKYSIDHYTYEKYYKIALWARVLKTPIITPIYVAILIPLYKACEFTINKTNGNKY
;
A
#
# COMPACT_ATOMS: atom_id res chain seq x y z
N MET A 1 -36.86 24.11 44.05
CA MET A 1 -36.57 24.05 42.60
C MET A 1 -35.05 24.27 42.45
N ASN A 2 -34.25 23.20 42.42
CA ASN A 2 -32.79 23.25 42.23
C ASN A 2 -32.30 21.83 41.90
N LYS A 3 -32.10 21.54 40.60
CA LYS A 3 -31.53 20.27 40.09
C LYS A 3 -30.76 20.56 38.80
N GLU A 4 -29.64 21.28 38.88
CA GLU A 4 -28.81 21.57 37.69
C GLU A 4 -27.32 21.73 38.04
N THR A 5 -26.68 20.74 38.68
CA THR A 5 -25.20 20.79 38.86
C THR A 5 -24.48 19.44 38.82
N THR A 6 -25.13 18.33 38.47
CA THR A 6 -24.52 16.98 38.62
C THR A 6 -24.14 16.27 37.31
N LYS A 7 -24.16 16.95 36.16
CA LYS A 7 -23.87 16.30 34.85
C LYS A 7 -22.50 16.63 34.23
N GLU A 8 -21.78 17.65 34.67
CA GLU A 8 -20.48 17.99 34.05
C GLU A 8 -19.29 17.17 34.58
N ASN A 9 -19.34 16.68 35.83
CA ASN A 9 -18.20 15.99 36.43
C ASN A 9 -18.01 14.51 36.03
N VAL A 10 -18.95 13.91 35.29
CA VAL A 10 -18.85 12.50 34.86
C VAL A 10 -18.08 12.35 33.53
N ASN A 11 -18.02 13.41 32.72
CA ASN A 11 -17.39 13.35 31.40
C ASN A 11 -15.88 13.61 31.40
N GLU A 12 -15.31 14.17 32.46
CA GLU A 12 -13.87 14.45 32.52
C GLU A 12 -13.03 13.24 32.94
N LYS A 13 -13.60 12.31 33.72
CA LYS A 13 -12.89 11.11 34.20
C LYS A 13 -12.75 9.97 33.17
N SER A 14 -13.41 10.05 32.01
CA SER A 14 -13.28 9.05 30.94
C SER A 14 -12.23 9.41 29.87
N LEU A 15 -11.64 10.61 29.96
CA LEU A 15 -10.64 11.13 29.03
C LEU A 15 -9.19 10.98 29.53
N THR A 16 -8.97 10.50 30.75
CA THR A 16 -7.65 10.01 31.23
C THR A 16 -7.36 8.62 30.67
N LYS A 17 -7.54 8.46 29.36
CA LYS A 17 -7.36 7.23 28.60
C LYS A 17 -5.86 7.02 28.34
N ASP A 18 -5.24 6.22 29.19
CA ASP A 18 -3.96 5.53 29.02
C ASP A 18 -2.90 6.25 28.14
N LYS A 19 -2.06 7.06 28.80
CA LYS A 19 -0.72 7.38 28.28
C LYS A 19 0.19 6.13 28.35
N LYS A 20 -0.21 5.02 27.74
CA LYS A 20 0.73 3.91 27.47
C LYS A 20 1.87 4.46 26.63
N SER A 21 3.09 4.28 27.09
CA SER A 21 4.30 4.70 26.37
C SER A 21 4.33 4.03 25.00
N PHE A 22 4.92 4.70 24.01
CA PHE A 22 5.13 4.12 22.67
C PHE A 22 5.83 2.75 22.76
N LYS A 23 6.73 2.57 23.74
CA LYS A 23 7.43 1.31 24.03
C LYS A 23 6.46 0.19 24.44
N ASP A 24 5.44 0.49 25.23
CA ASP A 24 4.45 -0.50 25.68
C ASP A 24 3.57 -0.96 24.51
N ARG A 25 3.22 -0.04 23.61
CA ARG A 25 2.47 -0.35 22.38
C ARG A 25 3.26 -1.27 21.44
N ILE A 26 4.58 -1.07 21.33
CA ILE A 26 5.45 -1.97 20.56
C ILE A 26 5.52 -3.35 21.22
N LYS A 27 5.66 -3.41 22.55
CA LYS A 27 5.74 -4.68 23.28
C LYS A 27 4.45 -5.50 23.15
N ASP A 28 3.30 -4.84 23.21
CA ASP A 28 1.99 -5.49 23.02
C ASP A 28 1.84 -6.06 21.59
N ASN A 29 2.50 -5.47 20.59
CA ASN A 29 2.51 -6.00 19.22
C ASN A 29 3.30 -7.31 19.07
N PHE A 30 4.11 -7.74 20.04
CA PHE A 30 4.80 -9.05 19.96
C PHE A 30 3.94 -10.21 20.45
N LYS A 31 2.88 -9.95 21.22
CA LYS A 31 1.99 -11.00 21.70
C LYS A 31 1.02 -11.37 20.58
N ILE A 32 0.99 -12.66 20.23
CA ILE A 32 0.06 -13.22 19.25
C ILE A 32 -0.97 -14.06 20.01
N THR A 33 -2.24 -13.77 19.78
CA THR A 33 -3.36 -14.54 20.32
C THR A 33 -3.79 -15.63 19.34
N ILE A 34 -4.41 -16.71 19.84
CA ILE A 34 -4.93 -17.81 19.01
C ILE A 34 -5.87 -17.26 17.92
N HIS A 35 -6.72 -16.30 18.28
CA HIS A 35 -7.62 -15.64 17.33
C HIS A 35 -6.87 -14.93 16.19
N GLU A 36 -5.79 -14.21 16.50
CA GLU A 36 -4.96 -13.57 15.49
C GLU A 36 -4.27 -14.59 14.57
N ILE A 37 -3.85 -15.74 15.10
CA ILE A 37 -3.26 -16.83 14.31
C ILE A 37 -4.28 -17.38 13.32
N VAL A 38 -5.51 -17.66 13.77
CA VAL A 38 -6.58 -18.17 12.90
C VAL A 38 -6.90 -17.16 11.80
N LEU A 39 -7.08 -15.88 12.16
CA LEU A 39 -7.34 -14.82 11.18
C LEU A 39 -6.18 -14.64 10.19
N ALA A 40 -4.94 -14.71 10.67
CA ALA A 40 -3.75 -14.63 9.82
C ALA A 40 -3.70 -15.82 8.86
N GLY A 41 -3.99 -17.04 9.32
CA GLY A 41 -4.06 -18.23 8.47
C GLY A 41 -5.07 -18.10 7.34
N ILE A 42 -6.26 -17.56 7.62
CA ILE A 42 -7.28 -17.29 6.59
C ILE A 42 -6.78 -16.26 5.58
N LEU A 43 -6.21 -15.13 6.06
CA LEU A 43 -5.70 -14.07 5.18
C LEU A 43 -4.49 -14.53 4.34
N ILE A 44 -3.60 -15.35 4.90
CA ILE A 44 -2.48 -15.97 4.18
C ILE A 44 -3.02 -16.93 3.10
N GLY A 45 -4.01 -17.75 3.42
CA GLY A 45 -4.66 -18.63 2.44
C GLY A 45 -5.26 -17.84 1.27
N LEU A 46 -5.98 -16.75 1.56
CA LEU A 46 -6.53 -15.87 0.53
C LEU A 46 -5.44 -15.16 -0.28
N PHE A 47 -4.35 -14.74 0.37
CA PHE A 47 -3.18 -14.17 -0.31
C PHE A 47 -2.61 -15.18 -1.32
N ILE A 48 -2.35 -16.41 -0.90
CA ILE A 48 -1.77 -17.48 -1.74
C ILE A 48 -2.71 -17.78 -2.91
N ILE A 49 -4.01 -17.97 -2.65
CA ILE A 49 -5.00 -18.22 -3.71
C ILE A 49 -5.02 -17.07 -4.72
N SER A 50 -4.99 -15.83 -4.22
CA SER A 50 -4.98 -14.65 -5.11
C SER A 50 -3.71 -14.55 -5.94
N GLY A 51 -2.55 -14.89 -5.38
CA GLY A 51 -1.26 -14.83 -6.06
C GLY A 51 -1.07 -15.93 -7.10
N LEU A 52 -1.61 -17.13 -6.85
CA LEU A 52 -1.45 -18.27 -7.75
C LEU A 52 -2.52 -18.34 -8.84
N PHE A 53 -3.77 -18.00 -8.53
CA PHE A 53 -4.90 -18.26 -9.43
C PHE A 53 -5.57 -16.98 -9.98
N ILE A 54 -5.46 -15.85 -9.28
CA ILE A 54 -6.18 -14.61 -9.62
C ILE A 54 -5.20 -13.58 -10.20
N SER A 55 -4.40 -14.01 -11.17
CA SER A 55 -3.55 -13.13 -11.98
C SER A 55 -4.25 -12.88 -13.33
N ILE A 56 -4.87 -11.72 -13.52
CA ILE A 56 -5.42 -11.36 -14.83
C ILE A 56 -4.27 -10.86 -15.68
N LYS A 57 -3.76 -11.72 -16.57
CA LYS A 57 -2.69 -11.39 -17.52
C LYS A 57 -3.29 -10.75 -18.77
N LEU A 58 -3.31 -9.41 -18.83
CA LEU A 58 -3.60 -8.70 -20.06
C LEU A 58 -2.34 -8.68 -20.93
N GLN A 59 -2.36 -9.43 -22.04
CA GLN A 59 -1.33 -9.42 -23.10
C GLN A 59 0.12 -9.59 -22.63
N GLY A 60 0.36 -10.28 -21.51
CA GLY A 60 1.70 -10.63 -21.01
C GLY A 60 2.51 -9.49 -20.37
N ILE A 61 2.04 -8.24 -20.42
CA ILE A 61 2.74 -7.07 -19.84
C ILE A 61 2.02 -6.57 -18.58
N MET A 62 0.70 -6.77 -18.49
CA MET A 62 -0.12 -6.24 -17.41
C MET A 62 -0.71 -7.40 -16.60
N ASP A 63 -0.12 -7.67 -15.43
CA ASP A 63 -0.71 -8.58 -14.45
C ASP A 63 -1.44 -7.78 -13.36
N ILE A 64 -2.74 -8.02 -13.21
CA ILE A 64 -3.55 -7.47 -12.13
C ILE A 64 -3.64 -8.53 -11.02
N GLY A 65 -2.74 -8.43 -10.04
CA GLY A 65 -2.79 -9.22 -8.82
C GLY A 65 -3.55 -8.50 -7.71
N ILE A 66 -4.34 -9.25 -6.93
CA ILE A 66 -5.07 -8.73 -5.76
C ILE A 66 -4.22 -8.86 -4.47
N THR A 67 -3.03 -9.45 -4.54
CA THR A 67 -2.11 -9.69 -3.41
C THR A 67 -1.83 -8.43 -2.57
N PHE A 68 -1.76 -7.26 -3.22
CA PHE A 68 -1.57 -5.97 -2.54
C PHE A 68 -2.67 -5.63 -1.52
N VAL A 69 -3.92 -6.03 -1.77
CA VAL A 69 -5.03 -5.86 -0.82
C VAL A 69 -4.71 -6.59 0.49
N PHE A 70 -4.19 -7.81 0.40
CA PHE A 70 -3.87 -8.61 1.57
C PHE A 70 -2.63 -8.09 2.31
N LEU A 71 -1.62 -7.58 1.59
CA LEU A 71 -0.49 -6.88 2.23
C LEU A 71 -0.95 -5.68 3.07
N ILE A 72 -1.88 -4.89 2.53
CA ILE A 72 -2.48 -3.77 3.24
C ILE A 72 -3.23 -4.25 4.48
N MET A 73 -4.04 -5.31 4.33
CA MET A 73 -4.80 -5.90 5.42
C MET A 73 -3.89 -6.40 6.54
N PHE A 74 -2.74 -7.02 6.23
CA PHE A 74 -1.81 -7.47 7.27
C PHE A 74 -1.36 -6.30 8.17
N GLY A 75 -1.02 -5.16 7.58
CA GLY A 75 -0.64 -3.95 8.33
C GLY A 75 -1.81 -3.33 9.11
N LEU A 76 -2.98 -3.21 8.47
CA LEU A 76 -4.18 -2.62 9.10
C LEU A 76 -4.69 -3.46 10.29
N ILE A 77 -4.63 -4.77 10.20
CA ILE A 77 -5.23 -5.67 11.18
C ILE A 77 -4.25 -6.04 12.28
N PHE A 78 -3.04 -6.49 11.95
CA PHE A 78 -2.10 -7.03 12.93
C PHE A 78 -1.07 -6.01 13.43
N GLY A 79 -0.99 -4.84 12.82
CA GLY A 79 0.00 -3.82 13.14
C GLY A 79 1.33 -4.03 12.40
N PRO A 80 2.40 -3.31 12.79
CA PRO A 80 3.59 -3.18 11.98
C PRO A 80 4.42 -4.46 11.98
N ILE A 81 4.71 -5.00 13.16
CA ILE A 81 5.63 -6.15 13.30
C ILE A 81 4.93 -7.43 12.87
N LYS A 82 3.76 -7.74 13.43
CA LYS A 82 2.98 -8.94 13.06
C LYS A 82 2.51 -8.88 11.60
N GLY A 83 2.11 -7.71 11.12
CA GLY A 83 1.70 -7.52 9.73
C GLY A 83 2.84 -7.80 8.75
N VAL A 84 4.05 -7.27 9.01
CA VAL A 84 5.24 -7.58 8.21
C VAL A 84 5.59 -9.07 8.28
N PHE A 85 5.56 -9.66 9.47
CA PHE A 85 5.86 -11.09 9.65
C PHE A 85 4.92 -11.99 8.83
N PHE A 86 3.60 -11.76 8.91
CA PHE A 86 2.64 -12.55 8.13
C PHE A 86 2.71 -12.26 6.63
N ALA A 87 3.00 -11.02 6.22
CA ALA A 87 3.21 -10.67 4.84
C ALA A 87 4.41 -11.41 4.22
N LEU A 88 5.54 -11.46 4.92
CA LEU A 88 6.73 -12.20 4.49
C LEU A 88 6.48 -13.69 4.39
N ILE A 89 5.77 -14.28 5.35
CA ILE A 89 5.38 -15.70 5.30
C ILE A 89 4.48 -15.96 4.08
N ALA A 90 3.46 -15.12 3.88
CA ALA A 90 2.53 -15.27 2.76
C ALA A 90 3.25 -15.19 1.41
N ASP A 91 4.14 -14.23 1.25
CA ASP A 91 4.93 -14.04 0.02
C ASP A 91 5.89 -15.21 -0.21
N THR A 92 6.66 -15.60 0.81
CA THR A 92 7.62 -16.71 0.74
C THR A 92 6.92 -18.03 0.38
N ILE A 93 5.77 -18.33 0.99
CA ILE A 93 5.00 -19.54 0.66
C ILE A 93 4.46 -19.45 -0.77
N THR A 94 3.95 -18.30 -1.18
CA THR A 94 3.43 -18.11 -2.54
C THR A 94 4.53 -18.28 -3.59
N LEU A 95 5.73 -17.74 -3.33
CA LEU A 95 6.91 -17.93 -4.17
C LEU A 95 7.35 -19.39 -4.21
N ALA A 96 7.38 -20.07 -3.05
CA ALA A 96 7.75 -21.48 -2.97
C ALA A 96 6.79 -22.40 -3.76
N LEU A 97 5.50 -22.07 -3.78
CA LEU A 97 4.48 -22.78 -4.55
C LEU A 97 4.40 -22.33 -6.02
N GLY A 98 4.97 -21.17 -6.34
CA GLY A 98 4.90 -20.55 -7.66
C GLY A 98 5.82 -21.19 -8.69
N THR A 99 5.61 -20.84 -9.97
CA THR A 99 6.30 -21.45 -11.13
C THR A 99 7.83 -21.26 -11.12
N TYR A 100 8.32 -20.18 -10.51
CA TYR A 100 9.76 -19.89 -10.42
C TYR A 100 10.39 -20.37 -9.11
N GLY A 101 9.59 -20.88 -8.17
CA GLY A 101 10.01 -21.36 -6.86
C GLY A 101 10.75 -20.31 -6.02
N ILE A 102 11.47 -20.79 -5.00
CA ILE A 102 12.33 -19.99 -4.11
C ILE A 102 13.44 -19.26 -4.90
N GLY A 103 13.78 -19.72 -6.12
CA GLY A 103 14.78 -19.10 -6.98
C GLY A 103 14.43 -17.68 -7.45
N ALA A 104 13.14 -17.32 -7.45
CA ALA A 104 12.68 -15.96 -7.76
C ALA A 104 12.74 -15.01 -6.55
N TRP A 105 13.11 -15.50 -5.36
CA TRP A 105 13.22 -14.68 -4.16
C TRP A 105 14.29 -13.60 -4.31
N MET A 106 13.90 -12.35 -4.09
CA MET A 106 14.78 -11.20 -4.26
C MET A 106 14.42 -10.08 -3.30
N TRP A 107 15.43 -9.56 -2.60
CA TRP A 107 15.24 -8.54 -1.57
C TRP A 107 14.58 -7.26 -2.11
N GLU A 108 14.79 -6.90 -3.39
CA GLU A 108 14.09 -5.75 -3.96
C GLU A 108 12.57 -5.95 -4.04
N TYR A 109 12.06 -7.16 -4.25
CA TYR A 109 10.61 -7.41 -4.17
C TYR A 109 10.13 -7.47 -2.72
N GLU A 110 10.93 -8.03 -1.83
CA GLU A 110 10.59 -8.16 -0.41
C GLU A 110 10.54 -6.82 0.33
N ILE A 111 11.20 -5.80 -0.18
CA ILE A 111 11.02 -4.45 0.35
C ILE A 111 9.55 -4.00 0.25
N MET A 112 8.80 -4.44 -0.77
CA MET A 112 7.38 -4.11 -0.90
C MET A 112 6.52 -4.87 0.12
N THR A 113 6.81 -6.15 0.37
CA THR A 113 6.08 -6.99 1.35
C THR A 113 6.31 -6.52 2.78
N VAL A 114 7.45 -5.88 3.07
CA VAL A 114 7.71 -5.20 4.35
C VAL A 114 7.11 -3.79 4.38
N GLY A 115 7.34 -3.00 3.34
CA GLY A 115 7.03 -1.58 3.31
C GLY A 115 5.54 -1.28 3.28
N ILE A 116 4.75 -2.10 2.58
CA ILE A 116 3.30 -1.91 2.45
C ILE A 116 2.56 -2.10 3.78
N PRO A 117 2.74 -3.21 4.53
CA PRO A 117 2.14 -3.36 5.85
C PRO A 117 2.55 -2.26 6.84
N LEU A 118 3.82 -1.83 6.83
CA LEU A 118 4.28 -0.73 7.69
C LEU A 118 3.56 0.58 7.38
N MET A 119 3.44 0.91 6.09
CA MET A 119 2.74 2.12 5.66
C MET A 119 1.24 2.04 5.96
N ALA A 120 0.62 0.89 5.73
CA ALA A 120 -0.79 0.67 6.05
C ALA A 120 -1.06 0.84 7.57
N TRP A 121 -0.22 0.26 8.42
CA TRP A 121 -0.31 0.46 9.87
C TRP A 121 -0.15 1.93 10.26
N ALA A 122 0.85 2.63 9.70
CA ALA A 122 1.06 4.05 9.97
C ALA A 122 -0.17 4.89 9.56
N PHE A 123 -0.82 4.54 8.44
CA PHE A 123 -2.05 5.20 7.98
C PHE A 123 -3.26 4.89 8.85
N LYS A 124 -3.33 3.72 9.49
CA LYS A 124 -4.45 3.37 10.40
C LYS A 124 -4.65 4.42 11.49
N TYR A 125 -3.59 5.07 11.95
CA TYR A 125 -3.69 6.16 12.93
C TYR A 125 -4.58 7.30 12.44
N LEU A 126 -4.53 7.62 11.14
CA LEU A 126 -5.36 8.65 10.52
C LEU A 126 -6.86 8.37 10.69
N PHE A 127 -7.27 7.10 10.71
CA PHE A 127 -8.70 6.74 10.81
C PHE A 127 -9.29 7.17 12.15
N THR A 128 -8.46 7.19 13.20
CA THR A 128 -8.88 7.46 14.59
C THR A 128 -8.68 8.91 15.03
N ILE A 129 -8.02 9.73 14.20
CA ILE A 129 -7.70 11.12 14.54
C ILE A 129 -8.96 12.02 14.49
N LYS A 130 -8.99 13.03 15.38
CA LYS A 130 -10.06 14.05 15.41
C LYS A 130 -10.18 14.76 14.07
N GLN A 131 -11.40 15.16 13.74
CA GLN A 131 -11.76 15.65 12.40
C GLN A 131 -10.84 16.75 11.84
N LYS A 132 -10.50 17.76 12.66
CA LYS A 132 -9.62 18.87 12.24
C LYS A 132 -8.24 18.38 11.81
N TYR A 133 -7.63 17.48 12.58
CA TYR A 133 -6.30 16.95 12.28
C TYR A 133 -6.34 15.94 11.13
N TRP A 134 -7.44 15.20 10.98
CA TRP A 134 -7.63 14.29 9.83
C TRP A 134 -7.57 15.06 8.51
N TRP A 135 -8.26 16.20 8.41
CA TRP A 135 -8.20 17.07 7.22
C TRP A 135 -6.78 17.52 6.89
N ILE A 136 -6.03 17.99 7.91
CA ILE A 136 -4.64 18.44 7.74
C ILE A 136 -3.75 17.29 7.26
N SER A 137 -3.88 16.11 7.88
CA SER A 137 -3.11 14.93 7.48
C SER A 137 -3.42 14.52 6.04
N MET A 138 -4.69 14.58 5.63
CA MET A 138 -5.08 14.25 4.27
C MET A 138 -4.50 15.21 3.24
N VAL A 139 -4.55 16.52 3.50
CA VAL A 139 -3.90 17.52 2.64
C VAL A 139 -2.40 17.26 2.55
N ALA A 140 -1.73 17.04 3.69
CA ALA A 140 -0.30 16.77 3.74
C ALA A 140 0.08 15.52 2.93
N ILE A 141 -0.70 14.43 3.06
CA ILE A 141 -0.48 13.19 2.32
C ILE A 141 -0.67 13.40 0.82
N ASN A 142 -1.73 14.11 0.42
CA ASN A 142 -1.95 14.46 -0.98
C ASN A 142 -0.80 15.32 -1.54
N SER A 143 -0.25 16.24 -0.75
CA SER A 143 0.95 16.98 -1.15
C SER A 143 2.16 16.07 -1.34
N ILE A 144 2.38 15.12 -0.43
CA ILE A 144 3.45 14.11 -0.56
C ILE A 144 3.23 13.27 -1.82
N THR A 145 1.99 12.89 -2.13
CA THR A 145 1.62 12.19 -3.36
C THR A 145 2.03 12.98 -4.61
N ILE A 146 1.70 14.27 -4.66
CA ILE A 146 2.06 15.16 -5.77
C ILE A 146 3.59 15.26 -5.91
N ILE A 147 4.31 15.40 -4.80
CA ILE A 147 5.77 15.42 -4.79
C ILE A 147 6.32 14.07 -5.31
N GLY A 148 5.74 12.94 -4.89
CA GLY A 148 6.11 11.61 -5.36
C GLY A 148 5.94 11.45 -6.87
N ILE A 149 4.84 11.96 -7.43
CA ILE A 149 4.60 12.01 -8.88
C ILE A 149 5.68 12.86 -9.57
N PHE A 150 6.00 14.03 -9.01
CA PHE A 150 7.07 14.88 -9.53
C PHE A 150 8.44 14.18 -9.50
N ILE A 151 8.74 13.42 -8.44
CA ILE A 151 9.94 12.59 -8.34
C ILE A 151 9.95 11.50 -9.41
N VAL A 152 8.83 10.79 -9.64
CA VAL A 152 8.72 9.81 -10.74
C VAL A 152 9.09 10.48 -12.07
N ILE A 153 8.61 11.70 -12.29
CA ILE A 153 8.87 12.45 -13.52
C ILE A 153 10.34 12.87 -13.59
N LEU A 154 10.95 13.35 -12.52
CA LEU A 154 12.37 13.71 -12.50
C LEU A 154 13.27 12.49 -12.75
N ILE A 155 12.99 11.37 -12.08
CA ILE A 155 13.69 10.08 -12.30
C ILE A 155 13.51 9.64 -13.76
N SER A 156 12.34 9.92 -14.33
CA SER A 156 12.10 9.67 -15.75
C SER A 156 12.95 10.60 -16.62
N SER A 157 12.86 11.91 -16.46
CA SER A 157 13.42 12.88 -17.41
C SER A 157 14.94 13.04 -17.31
N ASN A 158 15.50 12.98 -16.09
CA ASN A 158 16.87 13.42 -15.80
C ASN A 158 17.53 12.49 -14.78
N ASN A 159 17.96 11.30 -15.20
CA ASN A 159 18.55 10.33 -14.28
C ASN A 159 20.10 10.38 -14.31
N PRO A 160 20.78 11.18 -13.46
CA PRO A 160 22.24 11.25 -13.40
C PRO A 160 22.89 9.97 -12.87
N LEU A 161 22.16 9.12 -12.12
CA LEU A 161 22.60 7.78 -11.71
C LEU A 161 22.71 6.80 -12.89
N LEU A 162 22.11 7.12 -14.05
CA LEU A 162 22.19 6.36 -15.30
C LEU A 162 23.14 7.00 -16.33
N GLN A 163 23.45 8.30 -16.18
CA GLN A 163 24.38 9.02 -17.08
C GLN A 163 25.83 8.58 -16.93
N THR A 164 26.20 7.93 -15.82
CA THR A 164 27.57 7.42 -15.62
C THR A 164 27.92 6.25 -16.55
N ALA A 165 26.94 5.62 -17.21
CA ALA A 165 27.15 4.48 -18.10
C ALA A 165 26.90 4.76 -19.60
N SER A 166 26.28 5.88 -19.98
CA SER A 166 26.02 6.20 -21.39
C SER A 166 25.88 7.70 -21.62
N ARG A 167 26.74 8.26 -22.47
CA ARG A 167 26.82 9.69 -22.84
C ARG A 167 25.64 10.23 -23.67
N ARG A 168 24.51 9.52 -23.78
CA ARG A 168 23.33 10.05 -24.48
C ARG A 168 22.33 10.60 -23.49
N ASN A 169 22.11 11.91 -23.58
CA ASN A 169 20.99 12.62 -22.98
C ASN A 169 19.69 12.04 -23.55
N TYR A 170 19.07 11.10 -22.83
CA TYR A 170 17.76 10.58 -23.19
C TYR A 170 16.70 11.20 -22.30
N ASN A 171 16.03 12.20 -22.85
CA ASN A 171 14.76 12.67 -22.32
C ASN A 171 13.72 11.56 -22.51
N PHE A 172 12.82 11.39 -21.55
CA PHE A 172 11.60 10.63 -21.80
C PHE A 172 10.82 11.24 -22.96
N ASP A 173 10.17 10.39 -23.77
CA ASP A 173 9.21 10.88 -24.75
C ASP A 173 8.09 11.63 -24.02
N GLY A 174 7.74 12.83 -24.50
CA GLY A 174 6.74 13.71 -23.88
C GLY A 174 5.42 12.96 -23.62
N ASN A 175 5.09 11.98 -24.45
CA ASN A 175 3.94 11.10 -24.31
C ASN A 175 3.89 10.36 -22.97
N THR A 176 5.04 9.88 -22.46
CA THR A 176 5.08 9.16 -21.17
C THR A 176 4.78 10.10 -20.01
N GLN A 177 5.35 11.31 -20.05
CA GLN A 177 5.15 12.30 -19.00
C GLN A 177 3.68 12.75 -18.97
N ILE A 178 3.11 13.05 -20.14
CA ILE A 178 1.69 13.38 -20.29
C ILE A 178 0.81 12.27 -19.72
N MET A 179 1.08 11.00 -20.04
CA MET A 179 0.32 9.87 -19.49
C MET A 179 0.39 9.81 -17.97
N ILE A 180 1.59 9.99 -17.37
CA ILE A 180 1.75 10.01 -15.91
C ILE A 180 0.96 11.18 -15.30
N TYR A 181 1.03 12.38 -15.90
CA TYR A 181 0.24 13.54 -15.45
C TYR A 181 -1.27 13.28 -15.54
N CYS A 182 -1.75 12.71 -16.64
CA CYS A 182 -3.16 12.40 -16.81
C CYS A 182 -3.64 11.38 -15.77
N MET A 183 -2.87 10.32 -15.51
CA MET A 183 -3.25 9.31 -14.51
C MET A 183 -3.17 9.82 -13.08
N ALA A 184 -2.12 10.58 -12.75
CA ALA A 184 -1.99 11.23 -11.46
C ALA A 184 -3.11 12.26 -11.22
N GLY A 185 -3.38 13.10 -12.22
CA GLY A 185 -4.46 14.08 -12.19
C GLY A 185 -5.83 13.42 -12.05
N PHE A 186 -6.05 12.28 -12.71
CA PHE A 186 -7.28 11.49 -12.55
C PHE A 186 -7.46 10.98 -11.13
N LEU A 187 -6.42 10.40 -10.51
CA LEU A 187 -6.48 9.97 -9.11
C LEU A 187 -6.75 11.14 -8.16
N PHE A 188 -6.02 12.23 -8.34
CA PHE A 188 -6.19 13.44 -7.53
C PHE A 188 -7.59 14.03 -7.68
N LEU A 189 -8.16 14.04 -8.88
CA LEU A 189 -9.51 14.52 -9.13
C LEU A 189 -10.56 13.63 -8.44
N ILE A 190 -10.40 12.31 -8.45
CA ILE A 190 -11.27 11.40 -7.69
C ILE A 190 -11.19 11.71 -6.20
N GLU A 191 -9.98 11.85 -5.65
CA GLU A 191 -9.79 12.21 -4.24
C GLU A 191 -10.42 13.55 -3.89
N LEU A 192 -10.20 14.57 -4.72
CA LEU A 192 -10.78 15.90 -4.56
C LEU A 192 -12.32 15.85 -4.57
N ILE A 193 -12.93 15.12 -5.49
CA ILE A 193 -14.39 14.94 -5.53
C ILE A 193 -14.87 14.28 -4.23
N MET A 194 -14.21 13.21 -3.77
CA MET A 194 -14.61 12.57 -2.52
C MET A 194 -14.45 13.51 -1.32
N PHE A 195 -13.38 14.32 -1.25
CA PHE A 195 -13.19 15.33 -0.22
C PHE A 195 -14.30 16.38 -0.23
N ILE A 196 -14.68 16.89 -1.40
CA ILE A 196 -15.77 17.85 -1.55
C ILE A 196 -17.08 17.23 -1.06
N VAL A 197 -17.43 16.03 -1.54
CA VAL A 197 -18.64 15.29 -1.11
C VAL A 197 -18.66 15.08 0.40
N TYR A 198 -17.51 14.78 0.99
CA TYR A 198 -17.38 14.62 2.43
C TYR A 198 -17.54 15.93 3.21
N GLY A 199 -17.03 17.05 2.69
CA GLY A 199 -17.25 18.38 3.27
C GLY A 199 -18.74 18.71 3.45
N PHE A 200 -19.58 18.29 2.50
CA PHE A 200 -21.02 18.47 2.56
C PHE A 200 -21.73 17.44 3.45
N LYS A 201 -21.41 16.15 3.32
CA LYS A 201 -22.15 15.08 4.01
C LYS A 201 -21.67 14.76 5.43
N LYS A 202 -20.39 15.00 5.72
CA LYS A 202 -19.72 14.68 7.01
C LYS A 202 -20.01 13.26 7.55
N ASN A 203 -20.08 12.27 6.65
CA ASN A 203 -20.40 10.87 6.99
C ASN A 203 -19.13 10.07 7.33
N ASP A 204 -19.09 9.42 8.50
CA ASP A 204 -17.95 8.61 8.94
C ASP A 204 -17.61 7.43 8.01
N ASN A 205 -18.61 6.83 7.35
CA ASN A 205 -18.34 5.82 6.33
C ASN A 205 -17.57 6.40 5.14
N LEU A 206 -17.89 7.64 4.75
CA LEU A 206 -17.18 8.32 3.66
C LEU A 206 -15.78 8.76 4.11
N LYS A 207 -15.60 9.14 5.38
CA LYS A 207 -14.26 9.36 5.97
C LYS A 207 -13.39 8.11 5.85
N LEU A 208 -13.94 6.93 6.17
CA LEU A 208 -13.22 5.65 6.03
C LEU A 208 -12.88 5.36 4.56
N VAL A 209 -13.84 5.52 3.65
CA VAL A 209 -13.64 5.32 2.19
C VAL A 209 -12.50 6.21 1.70
N ILE A 210 -12.53 7.51 2.00
CA ILE A 210 -11.48 8.46 1.61
C ILE A 210 -10.13 8.02 2.17
N SER A 211 -10.08 7.67 3.46
CA SER A 211 -8.82 7.30 4.10
C SER A 211 -8.21 6.03 3.51
N ILE A 212 -9.03 5.03 3.17
CA ILE A 212 -8.58 3.81 2.49
C ILE A 212 -8.16 4.12 1.05
N THR A 213 -8.91 4.94 0.31
CA THR A 213 -8.54 5.32 -1.05
C THR A 213 -7.19 6.05 -1.09
N THR A 214 -6.96 6.99 -0.17
CA THR A 214 -5.69 7.70 -0.08
C THR A 214 -4.53 6.80 0.33
N LEU A 215 -4.76 5.83 1.23
CA LEU A 215 -3.76 4.80 1.53
C LEU A 215 -3.41 3.98 0.26
N VAL A 216 -4.41 3.54 -0.48
CA VAL A 216 -4.21 2.77 -1.73
C VAL A 216 -3.46 3.60 -2.77
N ALA A 217 -3.83 4.87 -2.96
CA ALA A 217 -3.16 5.78 -3.89
C ALA A 217 -1.68 5.96 -3.54
N MET A 218 -1.36 6.17 -2.25
CA MET A 218 0.02 6.28 -1.77
C MET A 218 0.83 5.00 -1.99
N ILE A 219 0.22 3.83 -1.74
CA ILE A 219 0.86 2.54 -2.02
C ILE A 219 1.17 2.39 -3.50
N ILE A 220 0.21 2.74 -4.35
CA ILE A 220 0.38 2.65 -5.80
C ILE A 220 1.53 3.55 -6.25
N ILE A 221 1.62 4.78 -5.77
CA ILE A 221 2.65 5.71 -6.26
C ILE A 221 4.04 5.32 -5.75
N ILE A 222 4.17 5.04 -4.44
CA ILE A 222 5.48 4.71 -3.85
C ILE A 222 5.94 3.32 -4.26
N TRP A 223 5.11 2.30 -4.00
CA TRP A 223 5.53 0.91 -4.17
C TRP A 223 5.32 0.40 -5.59
N ILE A 224 4.26 0.83 -6.27
CA ILE A 224 3.95 0.32 -7.62
C ILE A 224 4.59 1.19 -8.70
N TRP A 225 4.55 2.53 -8.64
CA TRP A 225 5.08 3.39 -9.71
C TRP A 225 6.58 3.64 -9.57
N ILE A 226 7.07 3.98 -8.37
CA ILE A 226 8.51 4.24 -8.16
C ILE A 226 9.27 2.92 -8.02
N TRP A 227 8.95 2.14 -6.98
CA TRP A 227 9.77 0.98 -6.64
C TRP A 227 9.58 -0.21 -7.59
N GLY A 228 8.35 -0.48 -8.01
CA GLY A 228 7.99 -1.62 -8.85
C GLY A 228 8.82 -1.76 -10.14
N PRO A 229 8.98 -0.70 -10.97
CA PRO A 229 9.83 -0.74 -12.16
C PRO A 229 11.31 -0.94 -11.84
N ILE A 230 11.81 -0.34 -10.74
CA ILE A 230 13.21 -0.52 -10.30
C ILE A 230 13.47 -1.99 -9.97
N ALA A 231 12.62 -2.59 -9.12
CA ALA A 231 12.72 -3.99 -8.74
C ALA A 231 12.63 -4.92 -9.97
N TYR A 232 11.72 -4.62 -10.91
CA TYR A 232 11.55 -5.42 -12.12
C TYR A 232 12.77 -5.41 -13.05
N VAL A 233 13.40 -4.25 -13.27
CA VAL A 233 14.61 -4.19 -14.10
C VAL A 233 15.74 -5.01 -13.46
N ARG A 234 15.93 -4.89 -12.13
CA ARG A 234 16.95 -5.67 -11.41
C ARG A 234 16.68 -7.16 -11.44
N PHE A 235 15.41 -7.55 -11.33
CA PHE A 235 15.00 -8.93 -11.48
C PHE A 235 15.41 -9.52 -12.83
N LEU A 236 15.11 -8.82 -13.92
CA LEU A 236 15.48 -9.25 -15.27
C LEU A 236 17.00 -9.34 -15.44
N GLN A 237 17.74 -8.35 -14.91
CA GLN A 237 19.21 -8.37 -14.92
C GLN A 237 19.76 -9.56 -14.12
N ARG A 238 19.16 -9.92 -12.99
CA ARG A 238 19.56 -11.10 -12.20
C ARG A 238 19.28 -12.41 -12.95
N LEU A 239 18.12 -12.54 -13.58
CA LEU A 239 17.80 -13.71 -14.41
C LEU A 239 18.78 -13.86 -15.58
N ALA A 240 19.17 -12.74 -16.20
CA ALA A 240 20.19 -12.73 -17.26
C ALA A 240 21.56 -13.16 -16.73
N ASN A 241 22.00 -12.63 -15.59
CA ASN A 241 23.25 -13.02 -14.92
C ASN A 241 23.31 -14.52 -14.60
N GLN A 242 22.17 -15.11 -14.26
CA GLN A 242 22.07 -16.52 -13.89
C GLN A 242 21.85 -17.46 -15.09
N GLY A 243 21.86 -16.96 -16.33
CA GLY A 243 21.66 -17.76 -17.54
C GLY A 243 20.21 -18.23 -17.76
N TYR A 244 19.25 -17.75 -16.96
CA TYR A 244 17.83 -18.06 -17.11
C TYR A 244 17.13 -17.20 -18.17
N SER A 245 17.82 -16.21 -18.74
CA SER A 245 17.32 -15.41 -19.85
C SER A 245 18.03 -15.75 -21.16
N LYS A 246 17.28 -15.66 -22.26
CA LYS A 246 17.80 -15.68 -23.63
C LYS A 246 18.72 -14.48 -23.93
N TYR A 247 18.63 -13.40 -23.15
CA TYR A 247 19.32 -12.14 -23.40
C TYR A 247 20.38 -11.85 -22.34
N SER A 248 21.47 -11.17 -22.75
CA SER A 248 22.51 -10.70 -21.84
C SER A 248 22.01 -9.57 -20.92
N ILE A 249 22.76 -9.30 -19.86
CA ILE A 249 22.45 -8.24 -18.87
C ILE A 249 22.31 -6.88 -19.58
N ASP A 250 23.16 -6.61 -20.56
CA ASP A 250 23.18 -5.38 -21.36
C ASP A 250 21.90 -5.18 -22.18
N HIS A 251 21.11 -6.23 -22.38
CA HIS A 251 19.78 -6.10 -22.97
C HIS A 251 18.79 -5.44 -22.02
N TYR A 252 18.87 -5.76 -20.73
CA TYR A 252 17.95 -5.31 -19.69
C TYR A 252 18.39 -4.00 -19.06
N THR A 253 18.47 -2.96 -19.88
CA THR A 253 18.81 -1.62 -19.40
C THR A 253 17.60 -0.96 -18.74
N TYR A 254 17.89 -0.13 -17.73
CA TYR A 254 16.89 0.76 -17.14
C TYR A 254 16.24 1.66 -18.20
N GLU A 255 17.00 2.10 -19.20
CA GLU A 255 16.51 2.97 -20.27
C GLU A 255 15.29 2.38 -21.01
N LYS A 256 15.36 1.10 -21.37
CA LYS A 256 14.32 0.42 -22.15
C LYS A 256 13.24 -0.16 -21.24
N TYR A 257 13.64 -0.89 -20.21
CA TYR A 257 12.71 -1.71 -19.44
C TYR A 257 12.00 -0.96 -18.31
N TYR A 258 12.60 0.10 -17.76
CA TYR A 258 11.93 0.90 -16.74
C TYR A 258 10.66 1.56 -17.31
N LYS A 259 10.74 2.10 -18.54
CA LYS A 259 9.61 2.74 -19.23
C LYS A 259 8.45 1.78 -19.45
N ILE A 260 8.75 0.63 -20.05
CA ILE A 260 7.77 -0.43 -20.33
C ILE A 260 7.10 -0.90 -19.03
N ALA A 261 7.92 -1.14 -18.01
CA ALA A 261 7.48 -1.54 -16.68
C ALA A 261 6.59 -0.47 -16.01
N LEU A 262 6.97 0.80 -16.09
CA LEU A 262 6.21 1.90 -15.54
C LEU A 262 4.87 2.08 -16.27
N TRP A 263 4.86 2.04 -17.61
CA TRP A 263 3.65 2.19 -18.42
C TRP A 263 2.58 1.17 -18.07
N ALA A 264 2.95 -0.10 -18.02
CA ALA A 264 2.02 -1.18 -17.68
C ALA A 264 1.38 -0.99 -16.30
N ARG A 265 2.12 -0.40 -15.35
CA ARG A 265 1.66 -0.15 -13.98
C ARG A 265 0.80 1.11 -13.87
N VAL A 266 1.18 2.17 -14.56
CA VAL A 266 0.43 3.44 -14.59
C VAL A 266 -0.92 3.23 -15.29
N LEU A 267 -0.95 2.56 -16.45
CA LEU A 267 -2.18 2.34 -17.22
C LEU A 267 -3.21 1.46 -16.50
N LYS A 268 -2.78 0.50 -15.67
CA LYS A 268 -3.72 -0.34 -14.91
C LYS A 268 -4.27 0.36 -13.66
N THR A 269 -3.64 1.45 -13.22
CA THR A 269 -3.95 2.13 -11.95
C THR A 269 -5.43 2.54 -11.82
N PRO A 270 -6.08 3.17 -12.82
CA PRO A 270 -7.50 3.53 -12.74
C PRO A 270 -8.44 2.34 -12.52
N ILE A 271 -8.04 1.13 -12.92
CA ILE A 271 -8.82 -0.10 -12.78
C ILE A 271 -8.53 -0.75 -11.44
N ILE A 272 -7.26 -0.88 -11.04
CA ILE A 272 -6.89 -1.60 -9.81
C ILE A 272 -7.26 -0.81 -8.55
N THR A 273 -7.18 0.53 -8.57
CA THR A 273 -7.49 1.36 -7.40
C THR A 273 -8.93 1.15 -6.90
N PRO A 274 -9.98 1.30 -7.73
CA PRO A 274 -11.35 1.09 -7.26
C PRO A 274 -11.61 -0.36 -6.85
N ILE A 275 -11.00 -1.34 -7.53
CA ILE A 275 -11.10 -2.75 -7.14
C ILE A 275 -10.50 -2.97 -5.74
N TYR A 276 -9.30 -2.44 -5.49
CA TYR A 276 -8.64 -2.57 -4.19
C TYR A 276 -9.47 -1.90 -3.09
N VAL A 277 -9.96 -0.69 -3.31
CA VAL A 277 -10.82 0.02 -2.35
C VAL A 277 -12.11 -0.75 -2.09
N ALA A 278 -12.77 -1.26 -3.13
CA ALA A 278 -14.02 -2.01 -3.04
C ALA A 278 -13.86 -3.32 -2.25
N ILE A 279 -12.69 -3.97 -2.32
CA ILE A 279 -12.39 -5.18 -1.54
C ILE A 279 -11.93 -4.82 -0.12
N LEU A 280 -11.07 -3.81 0.03
CA LEU A 280 -10.48 -3.43 1.32
C LEU A 280 -11.52 -2.95 2.33
N ILE A 281 -12.49 -2.13 1.93
CA ILE A 281 -13.49 -1.58 2.85
C ILE A 281 -14.28 -2.68 3.58
N PRO A 282 -14.95 -3.63 2.89
CA PRO A 282 -15.71 -4.67 3.57
C PRO A 282 -14.81 -5.60 4.37
N LEU A 283 -13.63 -5.97 3.85
CA LEU A 283 -12.68 -6.82 4.58
C LEU A 283 -12.19 -6.16 5.87
N TYR A 284 -11.82 -4.88 5.80
CA TYR A 284 -11.38 -4.10 6.95
C TYR A 284 -12.47 -4.06 8.02
N LYS A 285 -13.70 -3.71 7.64
CA LYS A 285 -14.84 -3.68 8.57
C LYS A 285 -15.11 -5.04 9.22
N ALA A 286 -15.09 -6.12 8.45
CA ALA A 286 -15.31 -7.47 8.96
C ALA A 286 -14.22 -7.90 9.96
N CYS A 287 -12.95 -7.64 9.63
CA CYS A 287 -11.83 -7.98 10.50
C CYS A 287 -11.81 -7.13 11.78
N GLU A 288 -12.06 -5.82 11.66
CA GLU A 288 -12.13 -4.90 12.79
C GLU A 288 -13.28 -5.26 13.74
N PHE A 289 -14.45 -5.58 13.21
CA PHE A 289 -15.59 -6.06 14.01
C PHE A 289 -15.22 -7.31 14.81
N THR A 290 -14.57 -8.27 14.17
CA THR A 290 -14.17 -9.53 14.80
C THR A 290 -13.15 -9.30 15.92
N ILE A 291 -12.12 -8.47 15.67
CA ILE A 291 -11.11 -8.14 16.68
C ILE A 291 -11.71 -7.39 17.86
N ASN A 292 -12.57 -6.40 17.60
CA ASN A 292 -13.20 -5.62 18.66
C ASN A 292 -14.11 -6.48 19.53
N LYS A 293 -14.84 -7.44 18.95
CA LYS A 293 -15.66 -8.40 19.72
C LYS A 293 -14.79 -9.30 20.61
N THR A 294 -13.67 -9.80 20.09
CA THR A 294 -12.78 -10.70 20.85
C THR A 294 -12.00 -9.97 21.94
N ASN A 295 -11.59 -8.72 21.71
CA ASN A 295 -10.88 -7.91 22.71
C ASN A 295 -11.82 -7.20 23.70
N GLY A 296 -13.05 -6.88 23.28
CA GLY A 296 -14.09 -6.33 24.15
C GLY A 296 -14.56 -7.31 25.23
N ASN A 297 -14.44 -8.62 24.98
CA ASN A 297 -14.69 -9.67 25.98
C ASN A 297 -13.52 -9.88 26.98
N LYS A 298 -12.47 -9.05 26.94
CA LYS A 298 -11.32 -9.13 27.86
C LYS A 298 -11.33 -8.08 28.97
N TYR A 299 -12.38 -7.28 29.11
CA TYR A 299 -12.58 -6.32 30.22
C TYR A 299 -14.03 -6.26 30.65
#